data_AF-A0A5D8YYM3-F1
#
_entry.id   AF-A0A5D8YYM3-F1
#
_cell.length_a   1.000
_cell.length_b   1.000
_cell.length_c   1.000
_cell.angle_alpha   90.00
_cell.angle_beta   90.00
_cell.angle_gamma   90.00
#
_symmetry.space_group_name_H-M   'P 1'
#
loop_
_entity.id
_entity.type
_entity.pdbx_description
1 polymer ?
#
loop_
_entity_poly.entity_id
_entity_poly.type
_entity_poly.pdbx_seq_one_letter_code
_entity_poly.pdbx_strand_id
1 'polypeptide(L)'
;MKKSVTFITVIFSTSLKLVFLLLFICCIVSPACSQSHQQNQSWLAKERIAERNVVVLNNSSGFIPVTSLTGLHIASVDFGNSYSTVFDSLLNKYQKVTSINGNAYISAGSINGLIDDLNLYNTLFISLTDASINNKDIIRFILEVEKNRKAVIIFSGQANALTKLDAIQSPLIWNPQNTPESAAVTAQVIFGGIAASGRLAETYSPRYTKGSGFDTQKIRLKYTVPEELGINIADLNKIDNIAREAIQQHATPGAVVMVVKDGSVIFNRAYGYQTYSPVRPVKITDLYDLASVTKVSATTPVVMQLTDSGKLSLDSTLKKYIALTRNTDKQDITVREVMLHQAGFTPYIPFYQYLTASDHSTDSSAAYPTKVSEHYFLRKNYFHDVMWPQMLHSKVTTRGKYVYSDLSMYFMQQVVEGITHTPLDQYALKQFYKPLGMQTAGFKPLLRFNKDDIAPTENDTYFRNSLLQGYVHDQGAAMAGGVAGHAGLFASANDLAILFQMYLNRGSYGGHQYFKPETVDLFTSRQSAVSRRGLGFDRWDPDASKHYPSELASPKTFGHTGFTGTCVWADPQYNLVYIFLSNRVHDQTANKLSSMNIRSRIQDVIYQAIQKAGK
;
A
#
# COMPACT_ATOMS: atom_id res chain seq x y z
N MET A 1 -38.47 -30.77 36.91
CA MET A 1 -37.04 -30.99 36.58
C MET A 1 -36.65 -30.10 35.40
N LYS A 2 -36.17 -28.89 35.69
CA LYS A 2 -35.64 -27.92 34.71
C LYS A 2 -34.32 -27.40 35.31
N LYS A 3 -33.23 -27.53 34.55
CA LYS A 3 -31.89 -27.03 34.90
C LYS A 3 -31.88 -25.51 34.72
N SER A 4 -31.64 -24.76 35.79
CA SER A 4 -31.26 -23.34 35.74
C SER A 4 -29.74 -23.27 35.73
N VAL A 5 -29.17 -22.69 34.68
CA VAL A 5 -27.74 -22.40 34.55
C VAL A 5 -27.52 -20.99 35.07
N THR A 6 -26.80 -20.87 36.18
CA THR A 6 -26.38 -19.60 36.77
C THR A 6 -25.11 -19.14 36.06
N PHE A 7 -25.19 -18.04 35.31
CA PHE A 7 -24.01 -17.34 34.78
C PHE A 7 -23.37 -16.53 35.92
N ILE A 8 -22.12 -16.85 36.25
CA ILE A 8 -21.30 -16.05 37.15
C ILE A 8 -20.60 -14.98 36.31
N THR A 9 -21.02 -13.73 36.50
CA THR A 9 -20.37 -12.52 35.98
C THR A 9 -19.15 -12.21 36.84
N VAL A 10 -17.94 -12.41 36.30
CA VAL A 10 -16.70 -11.93 36.93
C VAL A 10 -16.47 -10.48 36.51
N ILE A 11 -16.75 -9.56 37.43
CA ILE A 11 -16.45 -8.12 37.33
C ILE A 11 -14.95 -7.95 37.60
N PHE A 12 -14.16 -7.58 36.59
CA PHE A 12 -12.79 -7.09 36.80
C PHE A 12 -12.81 -5.57 36.96
N SER A 13 -12.35 -5.11 38.13
CA SER A 13 -12.26 -3.70 38.50
C SER A 13 -11.24 -2.96 37.62
N THR A 14 -11.73 -1.93 36.96
CA THR A 14 -10.95 -0.89 36.28
C THR A 14 -10.37 0.09 37.30
N SER A 15 -9.05 0.05 37.53
CA SER A 15 -8.29 1.20 38.03
C SER A 15 -6.81 0.98 37.70
N LEU A 16 -6.12 2.02 37.23
CA LEU A 16 -4.65 2.08 37.08
C LEU A 16 -4.00 1.43 35.83
N LYS A 17 -4.52 1.67 34.62
CA LYS A 17 -3.77 1.44 33.36
C LYS A 17 -3.86 2.55 32.30
N LEU A 18 -4.28 3.76 32.69
CA LEU A 18 -4.62 4.83 31.71
C LEU A 18 -3.60 5.97 31.58
N VAL A 19 -2.41 5.93 32.21
CA VAL A 19 -1.52 7.11 32.24
C VAL A 19 -0.17 6.92 31.51
N PHE A 20 0.16 5.75 30.96
CA PHE A 20 1.44 5.57 30.21
C PHE A 20 1.31 4.99 28.80
N LEU A 21 0.09 4.86 28.26
CA LEU A 21 -0.16 4.31 26.92
C LEU A 21 -0.16 5.38 25.79
N LEU A 22 0.02 6.66 26.13
CA LEU A 22 -0.29 7.80 25.23
C LEU A 22 0.93 8.50 24.57
N LEU A 23 2.16 8.10 24.87
CA LEU A 23 3.35 8.79 24.36
C LEU A 23 4.00 8.20 23.10
N PHE A 24 3.45 7.13 22.52
CA PHE A 24 4.12 6.47 21.38
C PHE A 24 3.26 6.21 20.13
N ILE A 25 1.95 6.04 20.27
CA ILE A 25 1.05 5.94 19.09
C ILE A 25 0.96 7.30 18.35
N CYS A 26 1.32 8.40 19.02
CA CYS A 26 1.34 9.76 18.44
C CYS A 26 2.44 10.02 17.39
N CYS A 27 3.47 9.17 17.27
CA CYS A 27 4.57 9.50 16.36
C CYS A 27 4.34 9.04 14.91
N ILE A 28 3.52 8.00 14.67
CA ILE A 28 3.31 7.47 13.30
C ILE A 28 1.88 6.92 13.06
N VAL A 29 0.97 6.89 14.06
CA VAL A 29 -0.30 6.12 13.95
C VAL A 29 -1.58 6.80 14.50
N SER A 30 -1.54 7.96 15.16
CA SER A 30 -2.76 8.63 15.70
C SER A 30 -3.20 9.89 14.93
N PRO A 31 -4.51 10.23 14.95
CA PRO A 31 -5.05 11.42 14.30
C PRO A 31 -4.62 12.70 15.03
N ALA A 32 -4.10 13.65 14.27
CA ALA A 32 -4.01 15.09 14.57
C ALA A 32 -3.47 15.54 15.95
N CYS A 33 -2.62 14.77 16.64
CA CYS A 33 -1.83 15.31 17.75
C CYS A 33 -0.53 15.88 17.16
N SER A 34 -0.30 17.20 17.29
CA SER A 34 0.82 17.86 16.61
C SER A 34 2.16 17.43 17.20
N GLN A 35 2.91 16.61 16.47
CA GLN A 35 4.33 16.44 16.74
C GLN A 35 5.05 17.78 16.62
N SER A 36 5.84 18.13 17.62
CA SER A 36 6.72 19.29 17.56
C SER A 36 8.06 18.92 16.94
N HIS A 37 8.70 19.90 16.31
CA HIS A 37 10.05 19.75 15.77
C HIS A 37 11.05 19.20 16.80
N GLN A 38 10.97 19.67 18.05
CA GLN A 38 11.84 19.23 19.14
C GLN A 38 11.61 17.76 19.51
N GLN A 39 10.36 17.29 19.49
CA GLN A 39 10.05 15.87 19.73
C GLN A 39 10.66 14.99 18.62
N ASN A 40 10.54 15.41 17.37
CA ASN A 40 11.11 14.66 16.25
C ASN A 40 12.64 14.67 16.26
N GLN A 41 13.29 15.78 16.63
CA GLN A 41 14.74 15.81 16.82
C GLN A 41 15.20 14.86 17.95
N SER A 42 14.46 14.83 19.06
CA SER A 42 14.73 13.91 20.18
C SER A 42 14.58 12.44 19.77
N TRP A 43 13.52 12.13 19.02
CA TRP A 43 13.33 10.82 18.40
C TRP A 43 14.50 10.45 17.50
N LEU A 44 14.82 11.32 16.54
CA LEU A 44 15.84 11.07 15.52
C LEU A 44 17.21 10.81 16.15
N ALA A 45 17.56 11.55 17.21
CA ALA A 45 18.80 11.33 17.94
C ALA A 45 18.88 9.90 18.52
N LYS A 46 17.78 9.38 19.07
CA LYS A 46 17.69 8.02 19.61
C LYS A 46 17.61 6.95 18.52
N GLU A 47 16.87 7.19 17.44
CA GLU A 47 16.83 6.33 16.26
C GLU A 47 18.24 6.15 15.68
N ARG A 48 19.01 7.24 15.49
CA ARG A 48 20.41 7.18 15.02
C ARG A 48 21.33 6.40 15.96
N ILE A 49 21.09 6.44 17.27
CA ILE A 49 21.83 5.60 18.23
C ILE A 49 21.47 4.14 18.02
N ALA A 50 20.18 3.81 17.91
CA ALA A 50 19.72 2.46 17.67
C ALA A 50 20.22 1.88 16.32
N GLU A 51 20.26 2.68 15.25
CA GLU A 51 20.79 2.28 13.94
C GLU A 51 22.29 2.02 13.96
N ARG A 52 23.08 2.81 14.69
CA ARG A 52 24.52 2.53 14.83
C ARG A 52 24.81 1.29 15.66
N ASN A 53 23.93 0.99 16.62
CA ASN A 53 24.13 -0.08 17.58
C ASN A 53 23.49 -1.42 17.18
N VAL A 54 22.60 -1.44 16.19
CA VAL A 54 21.99 -2.69 15.72
C VAL A 54 23.03 -3.54 14.99
N VAL A 55 23.18 -4.79 15.43
CA VAL A 55 24.13 -5.75 14.85
C VAL A 55 23.35 -6.95 14.33
N VAL A 56 23.58 -7.31 13.07
CA VAL A 56 23.06 -8.55 12.49
C VAL A 56 24.14 -9.62 12.62
N LEU A 57 23.80 -10.75 13.24
CA LEU A 57 24.66 -11.90 13.52
C LEU A 57 24.02 -13.16 12.90
N ASN A 58 24.81 -14.23 12.77
CA ASN A 58 24.33 -15.53 12.26
C ASN A 58 23.60 -15.46 10.90
N ASN A 59 23.96 -14.51 10.03
CA ASN A 59 23.24 -14.24 8.78
C ASN A 59 24.07 -14.62 7.54
N SER A 60 24.85 -15.71 7.61
CA SER A 60 25.66 -16.20 6.49
C SER A 60 24.83 -16.63 5.28
N SER A 61 23.56 -17.00 5.49
CA SER A 61 22.59 -17.29 4.43
C SER A 61 22.08 -16.05 3.69
N GLY A 62 22.33 -14.84 4.22
CA GLY A 62 21.80 -13.60 3.67
C GLY A 62 20.27 -13.48 3.77
N PHE A 63 19.64 -14.15 4.73
CA PHE A 63 18.18 -14.10 4.89
C PHE A 63 17.68 -12.72 5.33
N ILE A 64 18.46 -11.99 6.13
CA ILE A 64 18.20 -10.59 6.48
C ILE A 64 19.05 -9.70 5.54
N PRO A 65 18.44 -8.73 4.83
CA PRO A 65 17.02 -8.39 4.84
C PRO A 65 16.21 -9.39 4.00
N VAL A 66 14.97 -9.65 4.41
CA VAL A 66 14.07 -10.59 3.73
C VAL A 66 13.70 -10.06 2.35
N THR A 67 14.27 -10.62 1.28
CA THR A 67 14.01 -10.16 -0.10
C THR A 67 12.76 -10.78 -0.70
N SER A 68 12.53 -12.09 -0.55
CA SER A 68 11.36 -12.78 -1.09
C SER A 68 10.21 -12.84 -0.09
N LEU A 69 9.11 -12.12 -0.36
CA LEU A 69 7.92 -12.08 0.49
C LEU A 69 6.88 -13.14 0.13
N THR A 70 6.94 -13.68 -1.08
CA THR A 70 5.94 -14.64 -1.59
C THR A 70 6.01 -15.96 -0.83
N GLY A 71 4.85 -16.43 -0.34
CA GLY A 71 4.74 -17.69 0.39
C GLY A 71 5.17 -17.63 1.86
N LEU A 72 5.56 -16.46 2.38
CA LEU A 72 5.83 -16.31 3.81
C LEU A 72 4.52 -16.24 4.60
N HIS A 73 4.45 -17.06 5.64
CA HIS A 73 3.42 -17.00 6.68
C HIS A 73 4.15 -16.73 7.99
N ILE A 74 4.07 -15.49 8.46
CA ILE A 74 4.96 -14.97 9.51
C ILE A 74 4.20 -14.78 10.82
N ALA A 75 4.75 -15.30 11.91
CA ALA A 75 4.36 -14.94 13.26
C ALA A 75 5.51 -14.19 13.97
N SER A 76 5.16 -13.12 14.68
CA SER A 76 6.04 -12.43 15.63
C SER A 76 5.69 -12.91 17.03
N VAL A 77 6.62 -13.60 17.67
CA VAL A 77 6.45 -14.19 19.01
C VAL A 77 7.23 -13.35 20.00
N ASP A 78 6.53 -12.67 20.90
CA ASP A 78 7.13 -11.82 21.92
C ASP A 78 7.27 -12.53 23.27
N PHE A 79 8.49 -12.55 23.80
CA PHE A 79 8.79 -13.02 25.16
C PHE A 79 9.17 -11.85 26.08
N GLY A 80 8.36 -10.79 26.09
CA GLY A 80 8.43 -9.74 27.10
C GLY A 80 9.11 -8.45 26.66
N ASN A 81 9.16 -8.18 25.35
CA ASN A 81 9.54 -6.87 24.85
C ASN A 81 8.40 -5.86 25.12
N SER A 82 8.68 -4.86 25.96
CA SER A 82 7.72 -3.80 26.29
C SER A 82 7.27 -2.96 25.08
N TYR A 83 7.97 -3.05 23.96
CA TYR A 83 7.70 -2.31 22.73
C TYR A 83 7.34 -3.23 21.54
N SER A 84 6.87 -4.45 21.81
CA SER A 84 6.41 -5.39 20.78
C SER A 84 5.33 -4.80 19.86
N THR A 85 4.41 -3.98 20.37
CA THR A 85 3.42 -3.28 19.54
C THR A 85 4.06 -2.35 18.49
N VAL A 86 5.19 -1.70 18.83
CA VAL A 86 5.92 -0.83 17.90
C VAL A 86 6.57 -1.66 16.81
N PHE A 87 7.26 -2.72 17.23
CA PHE A 87 7.93 -3.67 16.36
C PHE A 87 6.94 -4.28 15.36
N ASP A 88 5.83 -4.85 15.85
CA ASP A 88 4.82 -5.54 15.03
C ASP A 88 4.06 -4.59 14.09
N SER A 89 3.77 -3.36 14.55
CA SER A 89 3.15 -2.33 13.70
C SER A 89 4.03 -1.98 12.50
N LEU A 90 5.35 -1.89 12.71
CA LEU A 90 6.31 -1.62 11.63
C LEU A 90 6.56 -2.84 10.74
N LEU A 91 6.61 -4.06 11.29
CA LEU A 91 6.66 -5.28 10.46
C LEU A 91 5.48 -5.33 9.48
N ASN A 92 4.28 -4.99 9.96
CA ASN A 92 3.05 -4.95 9.16
C ASN A 92 3.03 -3.83 8.10
N LYS A 93 4.05 -2.95 8.02
CA LYS A 93 4.23 -2.05 6.86
C LYS A 93 4.85 -2.75 5.65
N TYR A 94 5.56 -3.86 5.87
CA TYR A 94 6.28 -4.60 4.83
C TYR A 94 5.62 -5.92 4.43
N GLN A 95 5.08 -6.65 5.40
CA GLN A 95 4.39 -7.92 5.18
C GLN A 95 3.41 -8.19 6.33
N LYS A 96 2.33 -8.93 6.06
CA LYS A 96 1.40 -9.36 7.10
C LYS A 96 2.11 -10.25 8.11
N VAL A 97 2.13 -9.83 9.37
CA VAL A 97 2.71 -10.58 10.50
C VAL A 97 1.68 -10.71 11.61
N THR A 98 1.44 -11.93 12.08
CA THR A 98 0.58 -12.18 13.24
C THR A 98 1.38 -12.05 14.53
N SER A 99 0.94 -11.17 15.43
CA SER A 99 1.52 -11.02 16.77
C SER A 99 1.04 -12.11 17.73
N ILE A 100 1.96 -12.72 18.47
CA ILE A 100 1.68 -13.75 19.48
C ILE A 100 2.45 -13.40 20.76
N ASN A 101 1.74 -13.35 21.89
CA ASN A 101 2.35 -13.15 23.21
C ASN A 101 2.86 -14.50 23.75
N GLY A 102 4.13 -14.81 23.51
CA GLY A 102 4.76 -16.06 23.96
C GLY A 102 4.81 -16.19 25.48
N ASN A 103 4.91 -15.08 26.23
CA ASN A 103 4.92 -15.10 27.69
C ASN A 103 3.62 -15.64 28.31
N ALA A 104 2.48 -15.53 27.60
CA ALA A 104 1.23 -16.11 28.05
C ALA A 104 1.32 -17.65 28.15
N TYR A 105 2.02 -18.28 27.20
CA TYR A 105 2.20 -19.73 27.15
C TYR A 105 3.20 -20.23 28.19
N ILE A 106 4.29 -19.48 28.40
CA ILE A 106 5.26 -19.77 29.47
C ILE A 106 4.57 -19.72 30.84
N SER A 107 3.78 -18.67 31.09
CA SER A 107 3.07 -18.50 32.36
C SER A 107 2.03 -19.60 32.62
N ALA A 108 1.47 -20.17 31.55
CA ALA A 108 0.55 -21.30 31.61
C ALA A 108 1.26 -22.67 31.66
N GLY A 109 2.60 -22.73 31.61
CA GLY A 109 3.36 -23.97 31.57
C GLY A 109 3.17 -24.78 30.27
N SER A 110 2.76 -24.14 29.18
CA SER A 110 2.34 -24.81 27.93
C SER A 110 3.11 -24.30 26.70
N ILE A 111 4.44 -24.46 26.71
CA ILE A 111 5.26 -24.14 25.53
C ILE A 111 4.87 -24.99 24.31
N ASN A 112 4.39 -26.21 24.52
CA ASN A 112 3.90 -27.07 23.44
C ASN A 112 2.63 -26.49 22.79
N GLY A 113 1.74 -25.87 23.58
CA GLY A 113 0.58 -25.16 23.03
C GLY A 113 0.99 -24.00 22.11
N LEU A 114 2.09 -23.31 22.43
CA LEU A 114 2.65 -22.30 21.52
C LEU A 114 3.14 -22.92 20.20
N ILE A 115 3.81 -24.07 20.26
CA ILE A 115 4.28 -24.79 19.05
C ILE A 115 3.09 -25.15 18.15
N ASP A 116 2.00 -25.64 18.76
CA ASP A 116 0.77 -26.02 18.06
C ASP A 116 0.12 -24.81 17.35
N ASP A 117 -0.04 -23.69 18.06
CA ASP A 117 -0.61 -22.46 17.50
C ASP A 117 0.27 -21.86 16.40
N LEU A 118 1.56 -22.21 16.39
CA LEU A 118 2.50 -21.76 15.37
C LEU A 118 2.51 -22.65 14.10
N ASN A 119 1.78 -23.77 14.06
CA ASN A 119 1.81 -24.72 12.92
C ASN A 119 1.43 -24.12 11.55
N LEU A 120 0.65 -23.03 11.55
CA LEU A 120 0.27 -22.33 10.31
C LEU A 120 1.34 -21.34 9.79
N TYR A 121 2.45 -21.20 10.51
CA TYR A 121 3.51 -20.23 10.20
C TYR A 121 4.81 -20.94 9.84
N ASN A 122 5.34 -20.61 8.67
CA ASN A 122 6.61 -21.17 8.18
C ASN A 122 7.83 -20.31 8.54
N THR A 123 7.60 -19.09 9.03
CA THR A 123 8.64 -18.13 9.42
C THR A 123 8.28 -17.49 10.75
N LEU A 124 9.22 -17.46 11.69
CA LEU A 124 9.03 -16.92 13.03
C LEU A 124 10.02 -15.79 13.30
N PHE A 125 9.53 -14.67 13.85
CA PHE A 125 10.35 -13.60 14.41
C PHE A 125 10.20 -13.67 15.93
N ILE A 126 11.27 -13.99 16.65
CA ILE A 126 11.20 -14.30 18.08
C ILE A 126 11.92 -13.19 18.86
N SER A 127 11.15 -12.40 19.60
CA SER A 127 11.66 -11.27 20.38
C SER A 127 12.01 -11.70 21.81
N LEU A 128 13.24 -11.39 22.21
CA LEU A 128 13.83 -11.74 23.49
C LEU A 128 14.37 -10.50 24.21
N THR A 129 14.24 -10.53 25.53
CA THR A 129 14.88 -9.65 26.51
C THR A 129 15.88 -10.40 27.38
N ASP A 130 16.67 -9.68 28.19
CA ASP A 130 17.56 -10.26 29.21
C ASP A 130 16.84 -11.23 30.17
N ALA A 131 15.56 -11.02 30.46
CA ALA A 131 14.80 -11.97 31.29
C ALA A 131 14.50 -13.27 30.53
N SER A 132 13.99 -13.15 29.29
CA SER A 132 13.55 -14.31 28.50
C SER A 132 14.70 -15.20 28.01
N ILE A 133 15.86 -14.61 27.70
CA ILE A 133 17.04 -15.35 27.22
C ILE A 133 17.63 -16.26 28.31
N ASN A 134 17.35 -15.98 29.59
CA ASN A 134 17.74 -16.82 30.72
C ASN A 134 16.75 -17.96 30.99
N ASN A 135 15.58 -17.97 30.33
CA ASN A 135 14.60 -19.04 30.47
C ASN A 135 14.98 -20.22 29.56
N LYS A 136 15.33 -21.36 30.18
CA LYS A 136 15.75 -22.57 29.46
C LYS A 136 14.67 -23.15 28.55
N ASP A 137 13.39 -22.98 28.88
CA ASP A 137 12.29 -23.50 28.08
C ASP A 137 12.13 -22.69 26.78
N ILE A 138 12.33 -21.37 26.84
CA ILE A 138 12.36 -20.50 25.66
C ILE A 138 13.52 -20.87 24.75
N ILE A 139 14.72 -21.08 25.30
CA ILE A 139 15.89 -21.50 24.50
C ILE A 139 15.67 -22.87 23.85
N ARG A 140 15.09 -23.84 24.58
CA ARG A 140 14.74 -25.15 24.00
C ARG A 140 13.70 -25.03 22.89
N PHE A 141 12.68 -24.20 23.09
CA PHE A 141 11.70 -23.89 22.05
C PHE A 141 12.36 -23.32 20.79
N ILE A 142 13.27 -22.36 20.91
CA ILE A 142 13.98 -21.78 19.76
C ILE A 142 14.77 -22.85 19.01
N LEU A 143 15.53 -23.68 19.74
CA LEU A 143 16.31 -24.79 19.17
C LEU A 143 15.43 -25.85 18.48
N GLU A 144 14.18 -26.00 18.92
CA GLU A 144 13.22 -26.91 18.28
C GLU A 144 12.63 -26.32 17.01
N VAL A 145 12.18 -25.06 17.04
CA VAL A 145 11.54 -24.43 15.87
C VAL A 145 12.54 -24.20 14.73
N GLU A 146 13.80 -23.87 15.02
CA GLU A 146 14.79 -23.62 13.96
C GLU A 146 15.19 -24.86 13.16
N LYS A 147 14.87 -26.07 13.66
CA LYS A 147 15.10 -27.33 12.92
C LYS A 147 14.18 -27.47 11.70
N ASN A 148 12.96 -26.93 11.80
CA ASN A 148 11.89 -27.20 10.84
C ASN A 148 11.27 -25.94 10.23
N ARG A 149 11.61 -24.75 10.75
CA ARG A 149 11.03 -23.46 10.33
C ARG A 149 12.14 -22.43 10.20
N LYS A 150 11.89 -21.42 9.37
CA LYS A 150 12.75 -20.24 9.35
C LYS A 150 12.50 -19.46 10.64
N ALA A 151 13.54 -19.17 11.39
CA ALA A 151 13.45 -18.29 12.55
C ALA A 151 14.43 -17.13 12.41
N VAL A 152 14.05 -15.98 12.96
CA VAL A 152 14.93 -14.82 13.18
C VAL A 152 14.80 -14.46 14.64
N ILE A 153 15.92 -14.38 15.32
CA ILE A 153 15.96 -13.99 16.73
C ILE A 153 16.19 -12.50 16.82
N ILE A 154 15.38 -11.83 17.62
CA ILE A 154 15.48 -10.41 17.91
C ILE A 154 15.83 -10.33 19.39
N PHE A 155 17.04 -9.88 19.71
CA PHE A 155 17.49 -9.79 21.10
C PHE A 155 17.76 -8.32 21.47
N SER A 156 16.99 -7.82 22.44
CA SER A 156 17.17 -6.51 23.04
C SER A 156 17.65 -6.66 24.48
N GLY A 157 18.94 -6.47 24.73
CA GLY A 157 19.53 -6.70 26.05
C GLY A 157 21.05 -6.62 26.08
N GLN A 158 21.62 -6.99 27.23
CA GLN A 158 23.04 -6.88 27.52
C GLN A 158 23.88 -7.80 26.62
N ALA A 159 25.00 -7.27 26.12
CA ALA A 159 25.85 -7.98 25.17
C ALA A 159 26.40 -9.32 25.72
N ASN A 160 26.75 -9.38 27.03
CA ASN A 160 27.24 -10.60 27.67
C ASN A 160 26.22 -11.77 27.62
N ALA A 161 24.92 -11.46 27.51
CA ALA A 161 23.88 -12.48 27.39
C ALA A 161 23.86 -13.15 26.01
N LEU A 162 24.53 -12.61 24.99
CA LEU A 162 24.69 -13.24 23.67
C LEU A 162 25.27 -14.66 23.77
N THR A 163 26.12 -14.92 24.76
CA THR A 163 26.69 -16.26 25.04
C THR A 163 25.62 -17.35 25.23
N LYS A 164 24.41 -16.98 25.67
CA LYS A 164 23.28 -17.90 25.82
C LYS A 164 22.69 -18.35 24.47
N LEU A 165 23.02 -17.65 23.39
CA LEU A 165 22.58 -17.94 22.03
C LEU A 165 23.69 -18.61 21.18
N ASP A 166 24.78 -19.09 21.78
CA ASP A 166 25.89 -19.74 21.04
C ASP A 166 25.42 -20.95 20.22
N ALA A 167 24.42 -21.68 20.71
CA ALA A 167 23.85 -22.84 20.04
C ALA A 167 22.88 -22.50 18.89
N ILE A 168 22.31 -21.29 18.89
CA ILE A 168 21.31 -20.86 17.91
C ILE A 168 21.96 -20.61 16.56
N GLN A 169 21.40 -21.19 15.50
CA GLN A 169 21.90 -21.01 14.13
C GLN A 169 21.13 -19.96 13.33
N SER A 170 19.90 -19.69 13.73
CA SER A 170 19.04 -18.68 13.12
C SER A 170 19.69 -17.29 13.07
N PRO A 171 19.44 -16.49 12.02
CA PRO A 171 19.81 -15.08 11.98
C PRO A 171 19.38 -14.35 13.26
N LEU A 172 20.28 -13.55 13.81
CA LEU A 172 20.09 -12.85 15.08
C LEU A 172 20.27 -11.35 14.83
N ILE A 173 19.30 -10.54 15.23
CA ILE A 173 19.41 -9.09 15.25
C ILE A 173 19.52 -8.68 16.72
N TRP A 174 20.66 -8.13 17.09
CA TRP A 174 20.92 -7.67 18.45
C TRP A 174 20.87 -6.14 18.53
N ASN A 175 20.23 -5.64 19.58
CA ASN A 175 20.33 -4.24 19.99
C ASN A 175 20.63 -4.18 21.50
N PRO A 176 21.62 -3.39 21.94
CA PRO A 176 21.92 -3.25 23.38
C PRO A 176 20.81 -2.58 24.18
N GLN A 177 19.90 -1.88 23.50
CA GLN A 177 18.82 -1.14 24.14
C GLN A 177 17.48 -1.83 23.89
N ASN A 178 16.62 -1.80 24.90
CA ASN A 178 15.20 -2.09 24.79
C ASN A 178 14.46 -0.76 24.88
N THR A 179 14.42 -0.05 23.75
CA THR A 179 13.73 1.24 23.58
C THR A 179 12.79 1.14 22.39
N PRO A 180 11.78 2.00 22.29
CA PRO A 180 10.85 1.87 21.20
C PRO A 180 11.47 2.31 19.85
N GLU A 181 12.52 3.15 19.84
CA GLU A 181 13.33 3.43 18.65
C GLU A 181 14.15 2.20 18.23
N SER A 182 14.71 1.44 19.18
CA SER A 182 15.42 0.18 18.86
C SER A 182 14.49 -0.89 18.29
N ALA A 183 13.25 -0.98 18.79
CA ALA A 183 12.21 -1.85 18.25
C ALA A 183 11.85 -1.43 16.81
N ALA A 184 11.69 -0.12 16.58
CA ALA A 184 11.42 0.42 15.26
C ALA A 184 12.54 0.13 14.25
N VAL A 185 13.79 0.38 14.62
CA VAL A 185 14.96 0.09 13.77
C VAL A 185 15.03 -1.40 13.45
N THR A 186 14.88 -2.27 14.45
CA THR A 186 15.01 -3.73 14.26
C THR A 186 13.94 -4.27 13.30
N ALA A 187 12.68 -3.82 13.42
CA ALA A 187 11.62 -4.21 12.48
C ALA A 187 11.97 -3.83 11.03
N GLN A 188 12.54 -2.65 10.83
CA GLN A 188 12.93 -2.16 9.51
C GLN A 188 14.18 -2.86 8.96
N VAL A 189 15.13 -3.25 9.80
CA VAL A 189 16.31 -4.04 9.39
C VAL A 189 15.88 -5.40 8.83
N ILE A 190 14.88 -6.05 9.43
CA ILE A 190 14.36 -7.35 8.96
C ILE A 190 13.97 -7.32 7.49
N PHE A 191 13.27 -6.27 7.05
CA PHE A 191 12.78 -6.14 5.68
C PHE A 191 13.61 -5.16 4.82
N GLY A 192 14.72 -4.64 5.35
CA GLY A 192 15.63 -3.75 4.64
C GLY A 192 15.07 -2.35 4.38
N GLY A 193 14.21 -1.83 5.27
CA GLY A 193 13.92 -0.39 5.32
C GLY A 193 15.09 0.42 5.90
N ILE A 194 15.88 -0.21 6.77
CA ILE A 194 17.13 0.31 7.32
C ILE A 194 18.25 -0.70 7.04
N ALA A 195 19.41 -0.21 6.62
CA ALA A 195 20.63 -1.00 6.52
C ALA A 195 21.28 -1.12 7.89
N ALA A 196 21.82 -2.29 8.22
CA ALA A 196 22.60 -2.54 9.42
C ALA A 196 24.07 -2.68 9.06
N SER A 197 24.93 -1.99 9.79
CA SER A 197 26.39 -2.08 9.66
C SER A 197 27.10 -2.10 11.02
N GLY A 198 26.36 -2.31 12.12
CA GLY A 198 26.92 -2.41 13.46
C GLY A 198 27.84 -3.62 13.60
N ARG A 199 28.75 -3.55 14.56
CA ARG A 199 29.70 -4.62 14.90
C ARG A 199 29.77 -4.80 16.42
N LEU A 200 30.07 -6.02 16.86
CA LEU A 200 30.35 -6.29 18.27
C LEU A 200 31.62 -5.56 18.72
N ALA A 201 31.53 -4.81 19.81
CA ALA A 201 32.65 -4.04 20.35
C ALA A 201 33.71 -4.92 21.04
N GLU A 202 33.28 -6.05 21.60
CA GLU A 202 34.10 -6.98 22.37
C GLU A 202 33.83 -8.44 21.96
N THR A 203 34.69 -9.34 22.43
CA THR A 203 34.48 -10.79 22.31
C THR A 203 33.71 -11.29 23.52
N TYR A 204 32.56 -11.94 23.28
CA TYR A 204 31.70 -12.52 24.33
C TYR A 204 31.79 -14.05 24.38
N SER A 205 32.00 -14.69 23.23
CA SER A 205 32.20 -16.14 23.10
C SER A 205 33.08 -16.45 21.88
N PRO A 206 33.54 -17.71 21.69
CA PRO A 206 34.19 -18.10 20.43
C PRO A 206 33.33 -17.88 19.18
N ARG A 207 32.00 -17.82 19.33
CA ARG A 207 31.05 -17.52 18.24
C ARG A 207 30.85 -16.03 18.04
N TYR A 208 30.71 -15.27 19.13
CA TYR A 208 30.43 -13.84 19.10
C TYR A 208 31.69 -13.06 19.47
N THR A 209 32.56 -12.86 18.49
CA THR A 209 33.87 -12.20 18.65
C THR A 209 33.81 -10.73 18.28
N LYS A 210 34.76 -9.95 18.81
CA LYS A 210 34.94 -8.54 18.47
C LYS A 210 35.03 -8.33 16.95
N GLY A 211 34.30 -7.33 16.45
CA GLY A 211 34.22 -7.02 15.03
C GLY A 211 33.24 -7.89 14.23
N SER A 212 32.53 -8.83 14.87
CA SER A 212 31.48 -9.61 14.21
C SER A 212 30.24 -8.76 13.91
N GLY A 213 29.66 -8.95 12.72
CA GLY A 213 28.42 -8.33 12.27
C GLY A 213 28.31 -8.39 10.75
N PHE A 214 27.14 -8.74 10.24
CA PHE A 214 26.83 -8.78 8.81
C PHE A 214 26.30 -7.42 8.36
N ASP A 215 26.81 -6.93 7.24
CA ASP A 215 26.22 -5.76 6.58
C ASP A 215 24.94 -6.15 5.85
N THR A 216 23.94 -5.26 5.89
CA THR A 216 22.72 -5.37 5.10
C THR A 216 22.52 -4.12 4.25
N GLN A 217 21.56 -4.15 3.33
CA GLN A 217 21.27 -3.04 2.42
C GLN A 217 19.85 -2.52 2.62
N LYS A 218 19.67 -1.20 2.45
CA LYS A 218 18.35 -0.58 2.34
C LYS A 218 17.78 -0.94 0.96
N ILE A 219 16.75 -1.78 0.96
CA ILE A 219 16.07 -2.28 -0.24
C ILE A 219 14.59 -1.91 -0.28
N ARG A 220 14.02 -1.36 0.80
CA ARG A 220 12.61 -0.94 0.90
C ARG A 220 12.49 0.45 1.51
N LEU A 221 11.26 0.97 1.54
CA LEU A 221 10.93 2.22 2.22
C LEU A 221 11.38 2.19 3.68
N LYS A 222 12.03 3.26 4.14
CA LYS A 222 12.23 3.57 5.57
C LYS A 222 10.98 4.29 6.10
N TYR A 223 10.67 4.16 7.38
CA TYR A 223 9.63 4.90 8.09
C TYR A 223 10.27 5.67 9.23
N THR A 224 10.16 7.01 9.20
CA THR A 224 10.88 7.91 10.13
C THR A 224 10.21 9.29 10.18
N VAL A 225 10.80 10.20 10.94
CA VAL A 225 10.41 11.61 11.04
C VAL A 225 11.01 12.45 9.90
N PRO A 226 10.36 13.53 9.44
CA PRO A 226 10.87 14.36 8.35
C PRO A 226 12.21 15.04 8.68
N GLU A 227 12.49 15.24 9.97
CA GLU A 227 13.74 15.81 10.49
C GLU A 227 14.98 15.01 10.06
N GLU A 228 14.84 13.71 9.75
CA GLU A 228 15.96 12.93 9.23
C GLU A 228 16.52 13.53 7.94
N LEU A 229 15.62 14.07 7.10
CA LEU A 229 15.94 14.67 5.81
C LEU A 229 16.10 16.19 5.90
N GLY A 230 16.25 16.73 7.11
CA GLY A 230 16.34 18.18 7.37
C GLY A 230 15.00 18.93 7.22
N ILE A 231 13.90 18.22 6.95
CA ILE A 231 12.58 18.84 6.80
C ILE A 231 11.97 19.03 8.18
N ASN A 232 11.66 20.28 8.54
CA ASN A 232 10.99 20.58 9.80
C ASN A 232 9.50 20.19 9.70
N ILE A 233 9.00 19.36 10.63
CA ILE A 233 7.58 18.97 10.65
C ILE A 233 6.63 20.18 10.67
N ALA A 234 7.05 21.32 11.24
CA ALA A 234 6.27 22.55 11.25
C ALA A 234 5.97 23.09 9.84
N ASP A 235 6.85 22.84 8.86
CA ASP A 235 6.62 23.25 7.48
C ASP A 235 5.59 22.35 6.78
N LEU A 236 5.42 21.10 7.24
CA LEU A 236 4.39 20.18 6.77
C LEU A 236 3.05 20.34 7.51
N ASN A 237 3.01 20.96 8.69
CA ASN A 237 1.76 21.15 9.46
C ASN A 237 0.71 22.00 8.71
N LYS A 238 1.10 22.78 7.69
CA LYS A 238 0.13 23.44 6.79
C LYS A 238 -0.79 22.45 6.06
N ILE A 239 -0.33 21.21 5.84
CA ILE A 239 -1.16 20.12 5.30
C ILE A 239 -2.36 19.86 6.21
N ASP A 240 -2.17 19.87 7.53
CA ASP A 240 -3.27 19.63 8.48
C ASP A 240 -4.36 20.69 8.35
N ASN A 241 -3.98 21.95 8.12
CA ASN A 241 -4.93 23.04 7.95
C ASN A 241 -5.74 22.87 6.65
N ILE A 242 -5.08 22.52 5.55
CA ILE A 242 -5.75 22.29 4.26
C ILE A 242 -6.67 21.07 4.33
N ALA A 243 -6.26 19.99 5.01
CA ALA A 243 -7.08 18.81 5.21
C ALA A 243 -8.31 19.12 6.09
N ARG A 244 -8.15 19.87 7.18
CA ARG A 244 -9.27 20.32 8.02
C ARG A 244 -10.22 21.25 7.26
N GLU A 245 -9.69 22.17 6.45
CA GLU A 245 -10.47 23.03 5.56
C GLU A 245 -11.31 22.20 4.59
N ALA A 246 -10.72 21.18 3.95
CA ALA A 246 -11.44 20.29 3.04
C ALA A 246 -12.61 19.58 3.74
N ILE A 247 -12.43 19.15 4.99
CA ILE A 247 -13.49 18.51 5.77
C ILE A 247 -14.58 19.52 6.17
N GLN A 248 -14.18 20.66 6.73
CA GLN A 248 -15.10 21.73 7.16
C GLN A 248 -15.96 22.26 6.01
N GLN A 249 -15.38 22.36 4.81
CA GLN A 249 -16.10 22.83 3.62
C GLN A 249 -16.90 21.72 2.92
N HIS A 250 -16.96 20.52 3.51
CA HIS A 250 -17.59 19.34 2.92
C HIS A 250 -17.06 19.02 1.51
N ALA A 251 -15.75 19.15 1.31
CA ALA A 251 -15.06 18.68 0.10
C ALA A 251 -14.74 17.18 0.16
N THR A 252 -14.61 16.62 1.37
CA THR A 252 -14.48 15.18 1.66
C THR A 252 -14.80 14.94 3.14
N PRO A 253 -15.37 13.81 3.57
CA PRO A 253 -15.64 13.56 5.00
C PRO A 253 -14.35 13.27 5.80
N GLY A 254 -13.35 12.67 5.14
CA GLY A 254 -12.05 12.40 5.68
C GLY A 254 -11.02 12.13 4.58
N ALA A 255 -9.76 11.98 4.97
CA ALA A 255 -8.66 11.70 4.04
C ALA A 255 -7.45 11.06 4.73
N VAL A 256 -6.60 10.42 3.93
CA VAL A 256 -5.24 10.01 4.30
C VAL A 256 -4.25 10.74 3.40
N VAL A 257 -3.21 11.34 4.00
CA VAL A 257 -2.12 12.00 3.28
C VAL A 257 -0.79 11.33 3.63
N MET A 258 -0.05 10.92 2.61
CA MET A 258 1.28 10.32 2.77
C MET A 258 2.32 11.01 1.88
N VAL A 259 3.51 11.22 2.44
CA VAL A 259 4.68 11.80 1.77
C VAL A 259 5.88 10.87 1.95
N VAL A 260 6.48 10.49 0.83
CA VAL A 260 7.72 9.74 0.77
C VAL A 260 8.78 10.62 0.13
N LYS A 261 9.93 10.77 0.78
CA LYS A 261 11.09 11.50 0.26
C LYS A 261 12.33 10.66 0.45
N ASP A 262 13.15 10.52 -0.59
CA ASP A 262 14.40 9.74 -0.55
C ASP A 262 14.23 8.28 -0.08
N GLY A 263 13.12 7.66 -0.49
CA GLY A 263 12.75 6.31 -0.07
C GLY A 263 12.45 6.22 1.43
N SER A 264 12.05 7.32 2.06
CA SER A 264 11.63 7.38 3.47
C SER A 264 10.22 7.97 3.55
N VAL A 265 9.30 7.25 4.19
CA VAL A 265 7.97 7.76 4.56
C VAL A 265 8.18 8.71 5.74
N ILE A 266 7.98 10.01 5.49
CA ILE A 266 8.22 11.09 6.46
C ILE A 266 6.94 11.77 6.96
N PHE A 267 5.82 11.47 6.33
CA PHE A 267 4.50 11.96 6.73
C PHE A 267 3.45 10.93 6.34
N ASN A 268 2.59 10.55 7.29
CA ASN A 268 1.46 9.66 7.04
C ASN A 268 0.37 9.94 8.08
N ARG A 269 -0.67 10.70 7.70
CA ARG A 269 -1.72 11.14 8.62
C ARG A 269 -3.10 10.89 8.06
N ALA A 270 -4.02 10.57 8.96
CA ALA A 270 -5.45 10.45 8.69
C ALA A 270 -6.20 11.64 9.29
N TYR A 271 -7.26 12.08 8.60
CA TYR A 271 -8.07 13.23 8.95
C TYR A 271 -9.55 12.91 8.82
N GLY A 272 -10.36 13.45 9.73
CA GLY A 272 -11.81 13.34 9.69
C GLY A 272 -12.33 11.95 9.97
N TYR A 273 -13.47 11.63 9.37
CA TYR A 273 -14.22 10.40 9.57
C TYR A 273 -14.55 9.77 8.22
N GLN A 274 -14.87 8.47 8.21
CA GLN A 274 -15.23 7.77 6.99
C GLN A 274 -16.51 8.32 6.34
N THR A 275 -17.39 8.97 7.12
CA THR A 275 -18.58 9.70 6.66
C THR A 275 -18.61 11.10 7.29
N TYR A 276 -19.55 11.97 6.90
CA TYR A 276 -19.71 13.27 7.56
C TYR A 276 -20.21 13.15 9.02
N SER A 277 -20.77 12.00 9.39
CA SER A 277 -21.12 11.69 10.77
C SER A 277 -19.88 11.21 11.53
N PRO A 278 -19.59 11.74 12.72
CA PRO A 278 -18.35 11.45 13.45
C PRO A 278 -18.37 10.09 14.18
N VAL A 279 -18.72 9.01 13.47
CA VAL A 279 -18.89 7.65 14.03
C VAL A 279 -17.59 6.85 13.93
N ARG A 280 -16.95 6.85 12.76
CA ARG A 280 -15.72 6.07 12.51
C ARG A 280 -14.60 6.99 12.02
N PRO A 281 -13.60 7.31 12.86
CA PRO A 281 -12.44 8.07 12.44
C PRO A 281 -11.72 7.37 11.29
N VAL A 282 -11.18 8.14 10.34
CA VAL A 282 -10.31 7.57 9.31
C VAL A 282 -9.05 6.99 9.95
N LYS A 283 -8.65 5.80 9.51
CA LYS A 283 -7.36 5.19 9.87
C LYS A 283 -6.41 5.29 8.68
N ILE A 284 -5.10 5.41 8.93
CA ILE A 284 -4.06 5.36 7.88
C ILE A 284 -4.04 4.02 7.12
N THR A 285 -4.72 3.00 7.65
CA THR A 285 -4.87 1.66 7.06
C THR A 285 -6.18 1.48 6.29
N ASP A 286 -7.07 2.48 6.27
CA ASP A 286 -8.35 2.36 5.56
C ASP A 286 -8.12 2.20 4.05
N LEU A 287 -8.97 1.38 3.43
CA LEU A 287 -8.97 1.13 2.00
C LEU A 287 -9.90 2.12 1.30
N TYR A 288 -9.44 2.65 0.17
CA TYR A 288 -10.20 3.57 -0.66
C TYR A 288 -10.40 2.99 -2.06
N ASP A 289 -11.57 3.25 -2.66
CA ASP A 289 -11.75 3.07 -4.11
C ASP A 289 -10.83 4.04 -4.85
N LEU A 290 -9.88 3.51 -5.60
CA LEU A 290 -8.86 4.31 -6.27
C LEU A 290 -9.36 4.95 -7.57
N ALA A 291 -10.54 4.57 -8.05
CA ALA A 291 -11.08 4.99 -9.35
C ALA A 291 -9.98 4.91 -10.43
N SER A 292 -9.73 5.99 -11.16
CA SER A 292 -8.77 6.03 -12.26
C SER A 292 -7.29 5.87 -11.87
N VAL A 293 -6.91 5.94 -10.58
CA VAL A 293 -5.56 5.51 -10.17
C VAL A 293 -5.34 4.02 -10.47
N THR A 294 -6.41 3.23 -10.62
CA THR A 294 -6.36 1.84 -11.13
C THR A 294 -5.57 1.72 -12.44
N LYS A 295 -5.66 2.72 -13.34
CA LYS A 295 -4.98 2.70 -14.64
C LYS A 295 -3.46 2.52 -14.48
N VAL A 296 -2.86 3.29 -13.58
CA VAL A 296 -1.41 3.32 -13.32
C VAL A 296 -0.96 2.31 -12.26
N SER A 297 -1.91 1.79 -11.48
CA SER A 297 -1.61 0.84 -10.40
C SER A 297 -1.90 -0.63 -10.74
N ALA A 298 -2.71 -0.91 -11.76
CA ALA A 298 -3.05 -2.27 -12.20
C ALA A 298 -2.70 -2.53 -13.67
N THR A 299 -3.30 -1.79 -14.60
CA THR A 299 -3.18 -2.10 -16.04
C THR A 299 -1.82 -1.72 -16.61
N THR A 300 -1.35 -0.50 -16.33
CA THR A 300 -0.07 0.01 -16.85
C THR A 300 1.14 -0.85 -16.45
N PRO A 301 1.32 -1.31 -15.19
CA PRO A 301 2.46 -2.18 -14.86
C PRO A 301 2.44 -3.52 -15.62
N VAL A 302 1.25 -4.07 -15.93
CA VAL A 302 1.15 -5.26 -16.78
C VAL A 302 1.61 -4.96 -18.21
N VAL A 303 1.17 -3.82 -18.78
CA VAL A 303 1.61 -3.37 -20.11
C VAL A 303 3.12 -3.15 -20.14
N MET A 304 3.70 -2.55 -19.10
CA MET A 304 5.15 -2.38 -18.95
C MET A 304 5.88 -3.72 -18.95
N GLN A 305 5.46 -4.69 -18.13
CA GLN A 305 6.09 -6.01 -18.05
C GLN A 305 6.03 -6.78 -19.38
N LEU A 306 4.89 -6.69 -20.08
CA LEU A 306 4.72 -7.32 -21.39
C LEU A 306 5.55 -6.62 -22.47
N THR A 307 5.76 -5.31 -22.37
CA THR A 307 6.68 -4.57 -23.24
C THR A 307 8.12 -4.98 -22.98
N ASP A 308 8.52 -5.02 -21.71
CA ASP A 308 9.87 -5.39 -21.27
C ASP A 308 10.30 -6.80 -21.74
N SER A 309 9.34 -7.73 -21.72
CA SER A 309 9.51 -9.11 -22.14
C SER A 309 9.31 -9.33 -23.65
N GLY A 310 9.07 -8.26 -24.42
CA GLY A 310 8.87 -8.33 -25.88
C GLY A 310 7.55 -8.98 -26.33
N LYS A 311 6.63 -9.27 -25.41
CA LYS A 311 5.32 -9.88 -25.69
C LYS A 311 4.30 -8.87 -26.19
N LEU A 312 4.47 -7.60 -25.84
CA LEU A 312 3.66 -6.48 -26.30
C LEU A 312 4.56 -5.44 -26.98
N SER A 313 4.10 -4.90 -28.11
CA SER A 313 4.75 -3.81 -28.83
C SER A 313 3.80 -2.63 -28.85
N LEU A 314 4.27 -1.47 -28.39
CA LEU A 314 3.49 -0.23 -28.31
C LEU A 314 3.04 0.25 -29.70
N ASP A 315 3.85 0.00 -30.73
CA ASP A 315 3.59 0.45 -32.11
C ASP A 315 2.83 -0.60 -32.94
N SER A 316 2.49 -1.75 -32.33
CA SER A 316 1.57 -2.71 -32.93
C SER A 316 0.12 -2.25 -32.80
N THR A 317 -0.70 -2.63 -33.78
CA THR A 317 -2.12 -2.28 -33.86
C THR A 317 -3.03 -3.22 -33.07
N LEU A 318 -4.20 -2.77 -32.64
CA LEU A 318 -5.16 -3.56 -31.87
C LEU A 318 -5.60 -4.85 -32.58
N LYS A 319 -5.71 -4.89 -33.92
CA LYS A 319 -6.07 -6.11 -34.67
C LYS A 319 -5.13 -7.30 -34.48
N LYS A 320 -3.90 -7.03 -34.02
CA LYS A 320 -2.89 -8.05 -33.67
C LYS A 320 -3.27 -8.77 -32.36
N TYR A 321 -3.77 -8.02 -31.39
CA TYR A 321 -4.01 -8.51 -30.03
C TYR A 321 -5.48 -8.86 -29.76
N ILE A 322 -6.40 -8.17 -30.42
CA ILE A 322 -7.84 -8.34 -30.25
C ILE A 322 -8.44 -8.64 -31.62
N ALA A 323 -8.65 -9.92 -31.91
CA ALA A 323 -9.17 -10.36 -33.21
C ALA A 323 -10.52 -9.69 -33.57
N LEU A 324 -11.37 -9.44 -32.58
CA LEU A 324 -12.68 -8.77 -32.76
C LEU A 324 -12.59 -7.30 -33.19
N THR A 325 -11.40 -6.68 -33.16
CA THR A 325 -11.22 -5.33 -33.73
C THR A 325 -10.96 -5.35 -35.23
N ARG A 326 -10.66 -6.51 -35.84
CA ARG A 326 -10.52 -6.62 -37.30
C ARG A 326 -11.82 -6.20 -37.97
N ASN A 327 -11.71 -5.47 -39.08
CA ASN A 327 -12.84 -4.92 -39.82
C ASN A 327 -13.66 -3.85 -39.06
N THR A 328 -13.14 -3.30 -37.97
CA THR A 328 -13.70 -2.12 -37.29
C THR A 328 -12.83 -0.89 -37.55
N ASP A 329 -13.35 0.30 -37.23
CA ASP A 329 -12.58 1.56 -37.27
C ASP A 329 -11.43 1.63 -36.24
N LYS A 330 -11.25 0.58 -35.43
CA LYS A 330 -10.21 0.47 -34.39
C LYS A 330 -9.04 -0.41 -34.78
N GLN A 331 -9.15 -1.14 -35.90
CA GLN A 331 -8.21 -2.20 -36.26
C GLN A 331 -6.75 -1.72 -36.35
N ASP A 332 -6.55 -0.50 -36.86
CA ASP A 332 -5.24 0.11 -37.12
C ASP A 332 -4.84 1.14 -36.03
N ILE A 333 -5.57 1.19 -34.92
CA ILE A 333 -5.16 1.97 -33.74
C ILE A 333 -4.03 1.23 -33.04
N THR A 334 -2.93 1.93 -32.77
CA THR A 334 -1.78 1.38 -32.06
C THR A 334 -2.01 1.31 -30.55
N VAL A 335 -1.32 0.39 -29.87
CA VAL A 335 -1.33 0.33 -28.40
C VAL A 335 -0.85 1.66 -27.79
N ARG A 336 0.13 2.32 -28.41
CA ARG A 336 0.62 3.65 -28.02
C ARG A 336 -0.49 4.69 -28.03
N GLU A 337 -1.28 4.77 -29.10
CA GLU A 337 -2.42 5.70 -29.17
C GLU A 337 -3.45 5.42 -28.08
N VAL A 338 -3.70 4.15 -27.74
CA VAL A 338 -4.61 3.77 -26.65
C VAL A 338 -4.07 4.23 -25.29
N MET A 339 -2.80 3.93 -24.99
CA MET A 339 -2.16 4.30 -23.72
C MET A 339 -2.02 5.82 -23.51
N LEU A 340 -2.07 6.61 -24.59
CA LEU A 340 -2.02 8.08 -24.56
C LEU A 340 -3.41 8.73 -24.56
N HIS A 341 -4.50 7.96 -24.60
CA HIS A 341 -5.85 8.48 -24.84
C HIS A 341 -5.95 9.33 -26.13
N GLN A 342 -5.29 8.85 -27.18
CA GLN A 342 -5.26 9.45 -28.52
C GLN A 342 -5.89 8.56 -29.59
N ALA A 343 -6.42 7.40 -29.20
CA ALA A 343 -7.12 6.47 -30.06
C ALA A 343 -8.40 7.05 -30.67
N GLY A 344 -8.94 8.13 -30.11
CA GLY A 344 -10.19 8.75 -30.56
C GLY A 344 -11.45 8.00 -30.13
N PHE A 345 -11.33 7.11 -29.14
CA PHE A 345 -12.45 6.36 -28.58
C PHE A 345 -13.48 7.27 -27.92
N THR A 346 -14.72 6.79 -27.89
CA THR A 346 -15.79 7.43 -27.12
C THR A 346 -15.34 7.56 -25.64
N PRO A 347 -15.43 8.75 -25.02
CA PRO A 347 -14.91 8.98 -23.68
C PRO A 347 -15.52 8.05 -22.62
N TYR A 348 -16.85 7.93 -22.65
CA TYR A 348 -17.65 7.21 -21.68
C TYR A 348 -18.92 6.69 -22.35
N ILE A 349 -19.34 5.48 -22.00
CA ILE A 349 -20.62 4.90 -22.40
C ILE A 349 -21.40 4.59 -21.12
N PRO A 350 -22.59 5.19 -20.90
CA PRO A 350 -23.40 4.94 -19.72
C PRO A 350 -24.14 3.60 -19.85
N PHE A 351 -23.41 2.47 -19.78
CA PHE A 351 -23.97 1.13 -19.99
C PHE A 351 -25.22 0.83 -19.16
N TYR A 352 -25.28 1.35 -17.93
CA TYR A 352 -26.40 1.16 -17.02
C TYR A 352 -27.74 1.72 -17.55
N GLN A 353 -27.70 2.70 -18.47
CA GLN A 353 -28.90 3.26 -19.10
C GLN A 353 -29.53 2.31 -20.14
N TYR A 354 -28.81 1.26 -20.55
CA TYR A 354 -29.30 0.22 -21.46
C TYR A 354 -29.84 -1.02 -20.74
N LEU A 355 -29.90 -1.00 -19.40
CA LEU A 355 -30.43 -2.11 -18.63
C LEU A 355 -31.95 -2.18 -18.76
N THR A 356 -32.45 -3.40 -18.96
CA THR A 356 -33.87 -3.74 -18.85
C THR A 356 -34.15 -4.42 -17.52
N ALA A 357 -35.42 -4.57 -17.17
CA ALA A 357 -35.84 -5.32 -15.99
C ALA A 357 -35.34 -6.78 -16.00
N SER A 358 -35.13 -7.38 -17.18
CA SER A 358 -34.62 -8.75 -17.33
C SER A 358 -33.10 -8.88 -17.21
N ASP A 359 -32.37 -7.75 -17.20
CA ASP A 359 -30.91 -7.78 -17.12
C ASP A 359 -30.39 -7.85 -15.69
N HIS A 360 -31.24 -7.66 -14.69
CA HIS A 360 -30.81 -7.63 -13.29
C HIS A 360 -31.77 -8.37 -12.35
N SER A 361 -31.23 -8.78 -11.21
CA SER A 361 -31.96 -9.39 -10.11
C SER A 361 -31.44 -8.86 -8.78
N THR A 362 -32.28 -8.89 -7.74
CA THR A 362 -31.88 -8.59 -6.36
C THR A 362 -31.05 -9.70 -5.73
N ASP A 363 -31.14 -10.92 -6.27
CA ASP A 363 -30.50 -12.12 -5.74
C ASP A 363 -29.48 -12.73 -6.72
N SER A 364 -28.43 -13.32 -6.14
CA SER A 364 -27.43 -14.06 -6.89
C SER A 364 -28.00 -15.38 -7.40
N SER A 365 -27.72 -15.72 -8.66
CA SER A 365 -28.01 -17.05 -9.22
C SER A 365 -27.08 -17.38 -10.38
N ALA A 366 -27.17 -18.59 -10.93
CA ALA A 366 -26.44 -18.94 -12.15
C ALA A 366 -26.81 -18.05 -13.35
N ALA A 367 -28.05 -17.53 -13.37
CA ALA A 367 -28.53 -16.58 -14.37
C ALA A 367 -28.05 -15.15 -14.09
N TYR A 368 -27.81 -14.78 -12.83
CA TYR A 368 -27.37 -13.45 -12.39
C TYR A 368 -26.12 -13.51 -11.49
N PRO A 369 -24.93 -13.88 -12.03
CA PRO A 369 -23.74 -14.12 -11.22
C PRO A 369 -22.94 -12.85 -10.88
N THR A 370 -23.19 -11.73 -11.58
CA THR A 370 -22.32 -10.56 -11.53
C THR A 370 -22.80 -9.57 -10.46
N LYS A 371 -22.21 -9.61 -9.27
CA LYS A 371 -22.55 -8.69 -8.17
C LYS A 371 -22.06 -7.26 -8.47
N VAL A 372 -22.99 -6.32 -8.59
CA VAL A 372 -22.73 -4.88 -8.83
C VAL A 372 -22.80 -4.09 -7.52
N SER A 373 -23.74 -4.44 -6.62
CA SER A 373 -23.85 -3.96 -5.24
C SER A 373 -24.52 -5.04 -4.35
N GLU A 374 -24.80 -4.77 -3.07
CA GLU A 374 -25.27 -5.77 -2.09
C GLU A 374 -26.49 -6.59 -2.55
N HIS A 375 -27.41 -5.94 -3.27
CA HIS A 375 -28.67 -6.52 -3.77
C HIS A 375 -28.90 -6.17 -5.24
N TYR A 376 -27.84 -6.13 -6.04
CA TYR A 376 -27.93 -5.82 -7.46
C TYR A 376 -26.98 -6.70 -8.25
N PHE A 377 -27.54 -7.65 -9.00
CA PHE A 377 -26.80 -8.65 -9.76
C PHE A 377 -27.18 -8.57 -11.23
N LEU A 378 -26.19 -8.51 -12.12
CA LEU A 378 -26.45 -8.55 -13.57
C LEU A 378 -26.50 -9.98 -14.08
N ARG A 379 -27.30 -10.14 -15.14
CA ARG A 379 -27.40 -11.39 -15.88
C ARG A 379 -26.03 -11.86 -16.39
N LYS A 380 -25.90 -13.16 -16.55
CA LYS A 380 -24.71 -13.80 -17.09
C LYS A 380 -24.37 -13.21 -18.47
N ASN A 381 -23.07 -13.06 -18.73
CA ASN A 381 -22.50 -12.58 -19.99
C ASN A 381 -22.87 -11.15 -20.41
N TYR A 382 -23.48 -10.32 -19.54
CA TYR A 382 -23.85 -8.93 -19.92
C TYR A 382 -22.68 -8.13 -20.52
N PHE A 383 -21.46 -8.28 -19.98
CA PHE A 383 -20.27 -7.66 -20.55
C PHE A 383 -20.03 -8.09 -22.01
N HIS A 384 -20.06 -9.38 -22.31
CA HIS A 384 -19.77 -9.92 -23.64
C HIS A 384 -20.91 -9.72 -24.64
N ASP A 385 -22.16 -9.74 -24.16
CA ASP A 385 -23.34 -9.65 -25.02
C ASP A 385 -23.73 -8.20 -25.32
N VAL A 386 -23.42 -7.26 -24.42
CA VAL A 386 -23.87 -5.86 -24.52
C VAL A 386 -22.70 -4.89 -24.50
N MET A 387 -21.93 -4.84 -23.41
CA MET A 387 -20.94 -3.79 -23.21
C MET A 387 -19.82 -3.84 -24.26
N TRP A 388 -19.27 -5.03 -24.50
CA TRP A 388 -18.17 -5.25 -25.43
C TRP A 388 -18.56 -4.97 -26.89
N PRO A 389 -19.70 -5.47 -27.40
CA PRO A 389 -20.22 -5.06 -28.70
C PRO A 389 -20.44 -3.55 -28.81
N GLN A 390 -21.02 -2.90 -27.79
CA GLN A 390 -21.19 -1.44 -27.83
C GLN A 390 -19.85 -0.70 -27.92
N MET A 391 -18.83 -1.12 -27.16
CA MET A 391 -17.48 -0.55 -27.27
C MET A 391 -16.86 -0.78 -28.65
N LEU A 392 -16.95 -1.98 -29.21
CA LEU A 392 -16.42 -2.31 -30.54
C LEU A 392 -17.06 -1.49 -31.65
N HIS A 393 -18.37 -1.24 -31.59
CA HIS A 393 -19.11 -0.49 -32.61
C HIS A 393 -19.17 1.03 -32.37
N SER A 394 -18.78 1.51 -31.18
CA SER A 394 -18.69 2.94 -30.87
C SER A 394 -17.77 3.66 -31.86
N LYS A 395 -18.09 4.87 -32.28
CA LYS A 395 -17.32 5.56 -33.33
C LYS A 395 -15.98 6.09 -32.80
N VAL A 396 -14.94 5.96 -33.63
CA VAL A 396 -13.68 6.70 -33.48
C VAL A 396 -13.86 8.10 -34.07
N THR A 397 -13.83 9.15 -33.23
CA THR A 397 -14.18 10.52 -33.65
C THR A 397 -13.05 11.53 -33.52
N THR A 398 -12.05 11.25 -32.67
CA THR A 398 -11.03 12.23 -32.27
C THR A 398 -9.61 11.68 -32.33
N ARG A 399 -9.35 10.69 -33.19
CA ARG A 399 -8.03 10.04 -33.31
C ARG A 399 -6.94 11.09 -33.54
N GLY A 400 -5.84 10.96 -32.81
CA GLY A 400 -4.72 11.91 -32.82
C GLY A 400 -4.89 13.12 -31.90
N LYS A 401 -6.09 13.37 -31.34
CA LYS A 401 -6.31 14.37 -30.28
C LYS A 401 -6.33 13.69 -28.92
N TYR A 402 -5.94 14.42 -27.88
CA TYR A 402 -6.08 13.94 -26.50
C TYR A 402 -7.52 14.07 -26.02
N VAL A 403 -8.18 12.92 -25.82
CA VAL A 403 -9.52 12.82 -25.24
C VAL A 403 -9.52 11.66 -24.25
N TYR A 404 -9.59 11.99 -22.96
CA TYR A 404 -9.62 11.00 -21.89
C TYR A 404 -10.80 10.04 -22.08
N SER A 405 -10.52 8.73 -22.08
CA SER A 405 -11.52 7.72 -22.42
C SER A 405 -11.34 6.43 -21.61
N ASP A 406 -12.40 5.99 -20.96
CA ASP A 406 -12.40 4.73 -20.19
C ASP A 406 -12.27 3.51 -21.10
N LEU A 407 -12.84 3.58 -22.31
CA LEU A 407 -12.72 2.54 -23.33
C LEU A 407 -11.27 2.19 -23.58
N SER A 408 -10.36 3.18 -23.57
CA SER A 408 -8.93 2.93 -23.79
C SER A 408 -8.41 1.81 -22.89
N MET A 409 -8.81 1.82 -21.62
CA MET A 409 -8.30 0.85 -20.66
C MET A 409 -9.11 -0.44 -20.60
N TYR A 410 -10.37 -0.46 -21.06
CA TYR A 410 -11.06 -1.71 -21.37
C TYR A 410 -10.38 -2.47 -22.51
N PHE A 411 -10.02 -1.78 -23.60
CA PHE A 411 -9.25 -2.37 -24.69
C PHE A 411 -7.89 -2.86 -24.20
N MET A 412 -7.18 -2.07 -23.37
CA MET A 412 -5.91 -2.54 -22.80
C MET A 412 -6.07 -3.75 -21.88
N GLN A 413 -7.15 -3.85 -21.10
CA GLN A 413 -7.44 -5.05 -20.33
C GLN A 413 -7.59 -6.28 -21.24
N GLN A 414 -8.33 -6.16 -22.34
CA GLN A 414 -8.47 -7.25 -23.31
C GLN A 414 -7.14 -7.63 -23.97
N VAL A 415 -6.27 -6.64 -24.26
CA VAL A 415 -4.91 -6.91 -24.76
C VAL A 415 -4.11 -7.70 -23.74
N VAL A 416 -4.05 -7.25 -22.48
CA VAL A 416 -3.19 -7.91 -21.48
C VAL A 416 -3.71 -9.29 -21.12
N GLU A 417 -5.03 -9.47 -20.92
CA GLU A 417 -5.63 -10.78 -20.62
C GLU A 417 -5.51 -11.74 -21.81
N GLY A 418 -5.58 -11.23 -23.05
CA GLY A 418 -5.35 -12.03 -24.26
C GLY A 418 -3.93 -12.56 -24.37
N ILE A 419 -2.92 -11.80 -23.89
CA ILE A 419 -1.52 -12.21 -23.91
C ILE A 419 -1.16 -13.12 -22.71
N THR A 420 -1.70 -12.82 -21.52
CA THR A 420 -1.33 -13.52 -20.29
C THR A 420 -2.20 -14.74 -20.00
N HIS A 421 -3.36 -14.86 -20.66
CA HIS A 421 -4.41 -15.84 -20.35
C HIS A 421 -4.81 -15.86 -18.87
N THR A 422 -4.64 -14.72 -18.19
CA THR A 422 -4.91 -14.55 -16.76
C THR A 422 -5.69 -13.25 -16.56
N PRO A 423 -6.80 -13.25 -15.82
CA PRO A 423 -7.53 -12.03 -15.48
C PRO A 423 -6.63 -10.95 -14.86
N LEU A 424 -6.88 -9.68 -15.18
CA LEU A 424 -6.05 -8.55 -14.75
C LEU A 424 -5.85 -8.49 -13.23
N ASP A 425 -6.91 -8.73 -12.45
CA ASP A 425 -6.87 -8.71 -10.99
C ASP A 425 -5.95 -9.78 -10.41
N GLN A 426 -5.99 -10.99 -10.96
CA GLN A 426 -5.15 -12.12 -10.54
C GLN A 426 -3.70 -11.91 -10.98
N TYR A 427 -3.50 -11.43 -12.22
CA TYR A 427 -2.17 -11.21 -12.75
C TYR A 427 -1.44 -10.10 -11.97
N ALA A 428 -2.10 -8.96 -11.75
CA ALA A 428 -1.52 -7.85 -10.99
C ALA A 428 -1.22 -8.24 -9.53
N LEU A 429 -2.14 -8.98 -8.89
CA LEU A 429 -1.94 -9.50 -7.54
C LEU A 429 -0.71 -10.42 -7.43
N LYS A 430 -0.53 -11.33 -8.39
CA LYS A 430 0.54 -12.31 -8.39
C LYS A 430 1.90 -11.71 -8.77
N GLN A 431 1.94 -10.87 -9.80
CA GLN A 431 3.20 -10.36 -10.35
C GLN A 431 3.74 -9.14 -9.59
N PHE A 432 2.85 -8.31 -9.03
CA PHE A 432 3.24 -7.04 -8.42
C PHE A 432 2.88 -7.00 -6.94
N TYR A 433 1.59 -7.12 -6.59
CA TYR A 433 1.16 -6.76 -5.23
C TYR A 433 1.77 -7.68 -4.17
N LYS A 434 1.64 -9.01 -4.32
CA LYS A 434 2.20 -9.96 -3.36
C LYS A 434 3.74 -9.89 -3.27
N PRO A 435 4.50 -9.92 -4.39
CA PRO A 435 5.96 -9.83 -4.30
C PRO A 435 6.49 -8.52 -3.72
N LEU A 436 5.80 -7.39 -3.99
CA LEU A 436 6.18 -6.08 -3.46
C LEU A 436 5.87 -5.90 -1.96
N GLY A 437 5.00 -6.74 -1.39
CA GLY A 437 4.52 -6.59 -0.01
C GLY A 437 3.30 -5.67 0.12
N MET A 438 2.57 -5.45 -0.97
CA MET A 438 1.31 -4.69 -0.98
C MET A 438 0.18 -5.58 -0.44
N GLN A 439 -0.31 -5.26 0.76
CA GLN A 439 -1.19 -6.16 1.53
C GLN A 439 -2.68 -5.88 1.29
N THR A 440 -3.03 -4.62 1.03
CA THR A 440 -4.41 -4.13 0.85
C THR A 440 -4.83 -4.04 -0.60
N ALA A 441 -3.88 -3.87 -1.53
CA ALA A 441 -4.14 -3.68 -2.95
C ALA A 441 -4.88 -4.87 -3.56
N GLY A 442 -5.95 -4.58 -4.26
CA GLY A 442 -6.72 -5.59 -4.98
C GLY A 442 -8.10 -5.10 -5.39
N PHE A 443 -8.75 -5.90 -6.22
CA PHE A 443 -10.15 -5.72 -6.59
C PHE A 443 -11.05 -6.47 -5.60
N LYS A 444 -12.34 -6.12 -5.55
CA LYS A 444 -13.36 -6.80 -4.73
C LYS A 444 -12.95 -6.91 -3.24
N PRO A 445 -12.72 -5.79 -2.55
CA PRO A 445 -12.14 -5.78 -1.20
C PRO A 445 -13.00 -6.51 -0.15
N LEU A 446 -14.33 -6.58 -0.32
CA LEU A 446 -15.23 -7.29 0.60
C LEU A 446 -15.01 -8.81 0.64
N LEU A 447 -14.27 -9.39 -0.32
CA LEU A 447 -13.86 -10.80 -0.27
C LEU A 447 -12.64 -11.02 0.64
N ARG A 448 -12.02 -9.94 1.14
CA ARG A 448 -10.72 -9.96 1.83
C ARG A 448 -10.70 -9.18 3.14
N PHE A 449 -11.52 -8.15 3.26
CA PHE A 449 -11.48 -7.19 4.35
C PHE A 449 -12.86 -6.99 4.95
N ASN A 450 -12.88 -6.61 6.23
CA ASN A 450 -14.12 -6.18 6.87
C ASN A 450 -14.59 -4.88 6.23
N LYS A 451 -15.91 -4.74 6.09
CA LYS A 451 -16.54 -3.54 5.52
C LYS A 451 -16.10 -2.25 6.25
N ASP A 452 -15.87 -2.33 7.56
CA ASP A 452 -15.44 -1.21 8.40
C ASP A 452 -14.01 -0.71 8.12
N ASP A 453 -13.18 -1.49 7.43
CA ASP A 453 -11.83 -1.08 6.99
C ASP A 453 -11.86 -0.36 5.63
N ILE A 454 -13.03 -0.23 5.01
CA ILE A 454 -13.20 0.34 3.67
C ILE A 454 -14.03 1.61 3.78
N ALA A 455 -13.50 2.73 3.27
CA ALA A 455 -14.23 4.00 3.26
C ALA A 455 -15.50 3.90 2.37
N PRO A 456 -16.69 4.30 2.86
CA PRO A 456 -17.88 4.46 2.03
C PRO A 456 -17.60 5.43 0.89
N THR A 457 -17.98 5.09 -0.33
CA THR A 457 -17.60 5.85 -1.53
C THR A 457 -18.69 6.81 -1.98
N GLU A 458 -19.90 6.34 -2.28
CA GLU A 458 -21.02 7.16 -2.76
C GLU A 458 -22.35 6.57 -2.27
N ASN A 459 -23.32 7.41 -1.92
CA ASN A 459 -24.71 6.99 -1.82
C ASN A 459 -25.36 7.15 -3.20
N ASP A 460 -25.32 6.08 -4.00
CA ASP A 460 -25.80 6.09 -5.38
C ASP A 460 -27.32 6.05 -5.39
N THR A 461 -27.94 7.10 -5.92
CA THR A 461 -29.40 7.30 -6.00
C THR A 461 -29.95 7.25 -7.42
N TYR A 462 -29.14 6.88 -8.42
CA TYR A 462 -29.53 6.94 -9.84
C TYR A 462 -29.35 5.61 -10.58
N PHE A 463 -28.47 4.72 -10.10
CA PHE A 463 -28.26 3.40 -10.70
C PHE A 463 -28.49 2.29 -9.67
N ARG A 464 -27.60 2.15 -8.70
CA ARG A 464 -27.62 1.02 -7.74
C ARG A 464 -28.55 1.26 -6.54
N ASN A 465 -29.01 2.49 -6.33
CA ASN A 465 -29.92 2.87 -5.23
C ASN A 465 -29.42 2.36 -3.86
N SER A 466 -28.12 2.50 -3.60
CA SER A 466 -27.46 1.95 -2.41
C SER A 466 -26.19 2.70 -2.05
N LEU A 467 -25.82 2.68 -0.76
CA LEU A 467 -24.51 3.12 -0.30
C LEU A 467 -23.42 2.14 -0.78
N LEU A 468 -22.54 2.63 -1.63
CA LEU A 468 -21.39 1.89 -2.13
C LEU A 468 -20.27 1.92 -1.08
N GLN A 469 -19.97 0.77 -0.50
CA GLN A 469 -18.84 0.60 0.40
C GLN A 469 -18.21 -0.76 0.12
N GLY A 470 -17.00 -0.75 -0.45
CA GLY A 470 -16.32 -1.96 -0.93
C GLY A 470 -16.82 -2.50 -2.28
N TYR A 471 -17.72 -1.77 -2.93
CA TYR A 471 -18.09 -1.94 -4.34
C TYR A 471 -17.47 -0.80 -5.15
N VAL A 472 -17.01 -1.09 -6.37
CA VAL A 472 -16.44 -0.05 -7.24
C VAL A 472 -17.50 1.00 -7.59
N HIS A 473 -17.13 2.27 -7.45
CA HIS A 473 -17.96 3.42 -7.75
C HIS A 473 -18.29 3.51 -9.24
N ASP A 474 -17.29 3.30 -10.10
CA ASP A 474 -17.47 3.37 -11.55
C ASP A 474 -18.52 2.36 -12.04
N GLN A 475 -19.55 2.86 -12.72
CA GLN A 475 -20.71 2.08 -13.11
C GLN A 475 -20.30 0.99 -14.11
N GLY A 476 -19.50 1.32 -15.12
CA GLY A 476 -19.03 0.37 -16.10
C GLY A 476 -18.17 -0.74 -15.47
N ALA A 477 -17.27 -0.39 -14.56
CA ALA A 477 -16.44 -1.36 -13.85
C ALA A 477 -17.29 -2.28 -12.97
N ALA A 478 -18.30 -1.74 -12.29
CA ALA A 478 -19.24 -2.52 -11.49
C ALA A 478 -19.99 -3.54 -12.38
N MET A 479 -20.48 -3.09 -13.53
CA MET A 479 -21.18 -3.93 -14.51
C MET A 479 -20.26 -4.97 -15.18
N ALA A 480 -18.95 -4.70 -15.27
CA ALA A 480 -17.93 -5.66 -15.69
C ALA A 480 -17.52 -6.64 -14.56
N GLY A 481 -18.26 -6.68 -13.45
CA GLY A 481 -18.01 -7.57 -12.33
C GLY A 481 -16.92 -7.08 -11.37
N GLY A 482 -16.69 -5.77 -11.32
CA GLY A 482 -15.80 -5.11 -10.35
C GLY A 482 -14.31 -5.13 -10.72
N VAL A 483 -13.94 -5.65 -11.89
CA VAL A 483 -12.55 -5.70 -12.38
C VAL A 483 -12.51 -5.09 -13.77
N ALA A 484 -12.00 -3.85 -13.87
CA ALA A 484 -11.85 -3.17 -15.14
C ALA A 484 -10.49 -2.48 -15.25
N GLY A 485 -9.96 -2.37 -16.48
CA GLY A 485 -8.65 -1.76 -16.70
C GLY A 485 -8.59 -0.27 -16.32
N HIS A 486 -9.74 0.42 -16.23
CA HIS A 486 -9.84 1.83 -15.92
C HIS A 486 -10.16 2.14 -14.44
N ALA A 487 -10.76 1.21 -13.69
CA ALA A 487 -11.27 1.39 -12.33
C ALA A 487 -11.51 0.06 -11.58
N GLY A 488 -11.70 0.12 -10.25
CA GLY A 488 -12.07 -1.03 -9.41
C GLY A 488 -11.00 -1.53 -8.45
N LEU A 489 -9.78 -0.96 -8.51
CA LEU A 489 -8.74 -1.25 -7.53
C LEU A 489 -9.01 -0.50 -6.23
N PHE A 490 -8.85 -1.19 -5.11
CA PHE A 490 -8.83 -0.62 -3.76
C PHE A 490 -7.44 -0.79 -3.17
N ALA A 491 -6.95 0.22 -2.43
CA ALA A 491 -5.72 0.10 -1.66
C ALA A 491 -5.64 1.15 -0.53
N SER A 492 -4.72 0.91 0.40
CA SER A 492 -4.24 1.92 1.37
C SER A 492 -3.13 2.79 0.77
N ALA A 493 -2.76 3.88 1.46
CA ALA A 493 -1.67 4.76 1.05
C ALA A 493 -0.31 4.04 1.05
N ASN A 494 -0.08 3.11 1.98
CA ASN A 494 1.19 2.38 2.09
C ASN A 494 1.48 1.53 0.84
N ASP A 495 0.47 0.86 0.30
CA ASP A 495 0.64 0.03 -0.89
C ASP A 495 0.93 0.85 -2.14
N LEU A 496 0.27 2.01 -2.28
CA LEU A 496 0.57 2.94 -3.36
C LEU A 496 1.98 3.52 -3.23
N ALA A 497 2.45 3.80 -2.00
CA ALA A 497 3.81 4.26 -1.75
C ALA A 497 4.84 3.22 -2.19
N ILE A 498 4.62 1.94 -1.89
CA ILE A 498 5.48 0.83 -2.33
C ILE A 498 5.56 0.79 -3.87
N LEU A 499 4.41 0.79 -4.55
CA LEU A 499 4.36 0.69 -6.01
C LEU A 499 5.02 1.89 -6.68
N PHE A 500 4.73 3.10 -6.22
CA PHE A 500 5.28 4.32 -6.80
C PHE A 500 6.75 4.53 -6.45
N GLN A 501 7.21 4.05 -5.29
CA GLN A 501 8.64 4.00 -5.00
C GLN A 501 9.37 3.03 -5.93
N MET A 502 8.76 1.90 -6.31
CA MET A 502 9.35 0.99 -7.29
C MET A 502 9.51 1.66 -8.67
N TYR A 503 8.51 2.43 -9.13
CA TYR A 503 8.66 3.24 -10.34
C TYR A 503 9.73 4.32 -10.18
N LEU A 504 9.76 5.04 -9.05
CA LEU A 504 10.74 6.09 -8.77
C LEU A 504 12.17 5.54 -8.71
N ASN A 505 12.34 4.31 -8.24
CA ASN A 505 13.57 3.52 -8.24
C ASN A 505 13.87 2.87 -9.61
N ARG A 506 13.26 3.36 -10.69
CA ARG A 506 13.43 2.88 -12.06
C ARG A 506 13.27 1.36 -12.19
N GLY A 507 12.24 0.82 -11.52
CA GLY A 507 11.83 -0.57 -11.64
C GLY A 507 12.34 -1.50 -10.56
N SER A 508 13.14 -1.02 -9.59
CA SER A 508 13.69 -1.84 -8.51
C SER A 508 13.00 -1.62 -7.16
N TYR A 509 12.71 -2.68 -6.42
CA TYR A 509 12.22 -2.59 -5.03
C TYR A 509 12.39 -3.92 -4.30
N GLY A 510 12.69 -3.89 -3.01
CA GLY A 510 12.81 -5.11 -2.18
C GLY A 510 13.94 -6.06 -2.60
N GLY A 511 14.96 -5.55 -3.30
CA GLY A 511 16.06 -6.35 -3.84
C GLY A 511 15.76 -7.02 -5.18
N HIS A 512 14.63 -6.70 -5.82
CA HIS A 512 14.21 -7.26 -7.11
C HIS A 512 14.07 -6.17 -8.18
N GLN A 513 14.40 -6.51 -9.43
CA GLN A 513 14.14 -5.69 -10.61
C GLN A 513 12.85 -6.15 -11.30
N TYR A 514 11.79 -5.33 -11.24
CA TYR A 514 10.48 -5.61 -11.83
C TYR A 514 10.37 -5.15 -13.29
N PHE A 515 11.04 -4.05 -13.62
CA PHE A 515 11.07 -3.47 -14.97
C PHE A 515 12.49 -3.08 -15.34
N LYS A 516 12.83 -3.07 -16.63
CA LYS A 516 14.09 -2.42 -17.04
C LYS A 516 14.01 -0.91 -16.75
N PRO A 517 15.09 -0.26 -16.30
CA PRO A 517 15.09 1.19 -16.07
C PRO A 517 14.59 1.99 -17.29
N GLU A 518 14.97 1.57 -18.50
CA GLU A 518 14.58 2.23 -19.75
C GLU A 518 13.07 2.14 -20.03
N THR A 519 12.42 1.06 -19.59
CA THR A 519 10.97 0.90 -19.73
C THR A 519 10.22 1.81 -18.77
N VAL A 520 10.72 1.99 -17.54
CA VAL A 520 10.14 2.98 -16.63
C VAL A 520 10.29 4.39 -17.18
N ASP A 521 11.48 4.74 -17.68
CA ASP A 521 11.72 6.05 -18.30
C ASP A 521 10.83 6.29 -19.53
N LEU A 522 10.66 5.27 -20.37
CA LEU A 522 9.77 5.32 -21.54
C LEU A 522 8.32 5.60 -21.14
N PHE A 523 7.78 4.90 -20.15
CA PHE A 523 6.38 5.03 -19.78
C PHE A 523 6.08 6.31 -18.98
N THR A 524 7.04 6.78 -18.19
CA THR A 524 6.87 7.95 -17.30
C THR A 524 7.31 9.27 -17.92
N SER A 525 8.02 9.26 -19.06
CA SER A 525 8.37 10.47 -19.82
C SER A 525 7.19 11.01 -20.64
N ARG A 526 7.33 12.24 -21.18
CA ARG A 526 6.34 12.79 -22.11
C ARG A 526 6.38 11.99 -23.41
N GLN A 527 5.25 11.40 -23.77
CA GLN A 527 5.12 10.53 -24.95
C GLN A 527 4.14 11.10 -25.98
N SER A 528 3.51 12.23 -25.68
CA SER A 528 2.52 12.89 -26.52
C SER A 528 2.98 14.28 -26.99
N ALA A 529 2.83 14.55 -28.29
CA ALA A 529 3.01 15.90 -28.84
C ALA A 529 1.82 16.83 -28.53
N VAL A 530 0.62 16.27 -28.32
CA VAL A 530 -0.65 17.02 -28.17
C VAL A 530 -1.16 17.09 -26.73
N SER A 531 -0.46 16.46 -25.79
CA SER A 531 -0.80 16.47 -24.37
C SER A 531 0.44 16.27 -23.50
N ARG A 532 0.25 16.34 -22.19
CA ARG A 532 1.29 16.08 -21.19
C ARG A 532 1.59 14.59 -20.97
N ARG A 533 0.75 13.69 -21.48
CA ARG A 533 0.70 12.27 -21.10
C ARG A 533 2.03 11.53 -21.28
N GLY A 534 2.31 10.64 -20.33
CA GLY A 534 3.12 9.45 -20.53
C GLY A 534 2.23 8.27 -20.94
N LEU A 535 2.82 7.09 -21.13
CA LEU A 535 2.06 5.89 -21.48
C LEU A 535 1.32 5.38 -20.23
N GLY A 536 0.01 5.59 -20.16
CA GLY A 536 -0.81 5.25 -18.99
C GLY A 536 -0.74 6.27 -17.84
N PHE A 537 0.39 6.99 -17.71
CA PHE A 537 0.58 8.02 -16.69
C PHE A 537 0.13 9.41 -17.14
N ASP A 538 -0.49 10.15 -16.22
CA ASP A 538 -0.59 11.60 -16.33
C ASP A 538 0.73 12.24 -15.88
N ARG A 539 0.99 13.49 -16.30
CA ARG A 539 2.23 14.21 -15.99
C ARG A 539 1.96 15.68 -15.70
N TRP A 540 2.99 16.40 -15.26
CA TRP A 540 3.00 17.85 -15.21
C TRP A 540 2.59 18.49 -16.54
N ASP A 541 1.73 19.50 -16.50
CA ASP A 541 1.21 20.17 -17.68
C ASP A 541 2.17 21.29 -18.14
N PRO A 542 2.65 21.27 -19.40
CA PRO A 542 3.53 22.32 -19.92
C PRO A 542 2.84 23.67 -20.09
N ASP A 543 1.51 23.71 -20.14
CA ASP A 543 0.77 24.95 -20.02
C ASP A 543 0.74 25.39 -18.55
N ALA A 544 1.65 26.29 -18.18
CA ALA A 544 1.78 26.79 -16.82
C ALA A 544 0.49 27.42 -16.27
N SER A 545 -0.44 27.90 -17.13
CA SER A 545 -1.75 28.42 -16.69
C SER A 545 -2.67 27.34 -16.11
N LYS A 546 -2.35 26.05 -16.31
CA LYS A 546 -3.10 24.92 -15.76
C LYS A 546 -2.70 24.58 -14.33
N HIS A 547 -1.50 24.97 -13.91
CA HIS A 547 -0.99 24.75 -12.55
C HIS A 547 -1.11 23.27 -12.08
N TYR A 548 -0.91 22.33 -13.01
CA TYR A 548 -1.20 20.90 -12.81
C TYR A 548 0.08 20.03 -12.82
N PRO A 549 0.25 19.07 -11.89
CA PRO A 549 -0.65 18.77 -10.77
C PRO A 549 -0.53 19.73 -9.58
N SER A 550 0.51 20.55 -9.56
CA SER A 550 0.73 21.62 -8.58
C SER A 550 1.60 22.71 -9.20
N GLU A 551 1.63 23.89 -8.57
CA GLU A 551 2.44 25.05 -8.99
C GLU A 551 3.94 24.75 -9.00
N LEU A 552 4.38 23.90 -8.07
CA LEU A 552 5.80 23.63 -7.80
C LEU A 552 6.26 22.27 -8.32
N ALA A 553 5.37 21.49 -8.93
CA ALA A 553 5.69 20.19 -9.48
C ALA A 553 6.71 20.31 -10.62
N SER A 554 7.70 19.41 -10.65
CA SER A 554 8.68 19.43 -11.73
C SER A 554 8.07 18.92 -13.05
N PRO A 555 8.66 19.27 -14.21
CA PRO A 555 8.28 18.67 -15.50
C PRO A 555 8.49 17.15 -15.60
N LYS A 556 9.16 16.52 -14.61
CA LYS A 556 9.36 15.07 -14.52
C LYS A 556 8.24 14.36 -13.73
N THR A 557 7.37 15.09 -13.04
CA THR A 557 6.28 14.51 -12.26
C THR A 557 5.35 13.65 -13.11
N PHE A 558 5.05 12.46 -12.63
CA PHE A 558 4.12 11.51 -13.26
C PHE A 558 3.21 10.87 -12.20
N GLY A 559 2.01 10.44 -12.60
CA GLY A 559 1.05 9.88 -11.68
C GLY A 559 -0.36 9.83 -12.22
N HIS A 560 -1.36 9.90 -11.34
CA HIS A 560 -2.76 9.98 -11.75
C HIS A 560 -3.67 10.48 -10.61
N THR A 561 -4.81 11.03 -11.00
CA THR A 561 -5.94 11.32 -10.08
C THR A 561 -7.07 10.29 -10.22
N GLY A 562 -7.80 10.02 -9.15
CA GLY A 562 -9.03 9.24 -9.15
C GLY A 562 -10.27 10.11 -8.93
N PHE A 563 -11.38 9.75 -9.57
CA PHE A 563 -12.65 10.47 -9.48
C PHE A 563 -13.20 10.53 -8.06
N THR A 564 -12.96 9.49 -7.27
CA THR A 564 -13.36 9.33 -5.86
C THR A 564 -12.61 10.26 -4.90
N GLY A 565 -11.66 11.06 -5.40
CA GLY A 565 -10.92 12.07 -4.63
C GLY A 565 -9.45 11.74 -4.44
N THR A 566 -9.01 10.56 -4.90
CA THR A 566 -7.63 10.09 -4.72
C THR A 566 -6.65 10.77 -5.69
N CYS A 567 -5.38 10.82 -5.31
CA CYS A 567 -4.27 11.00 -6.25
C CYS A 567 -2.99 10.35 -5.74
N VAL A 568 -2.11 10.04 -6.68
CA VAL A 568 -0.75 9.62 -6.41
C VAL A 568 0.18 10.23 -7.46
N TRP A 569 1.27 10.83 -7.00
CA TRP A 569 2.26 11.52 -7.83
C TRP A 569 3.67 11.13 -7.40
N ALA A 570 4.52 10.82 -8.36
CA ALA A 570 5.96 10.65 -8.17
C ALA A 570 6.72 11.72 -8.96
N ASP A 571 7.74 12.31 -8.34
CA ASP A 571 8.60 13.32 -8.94
C ASP A 571 10.08 12.90 -8.85
N PRO A 572 10.65 12.38 -9.95
CA PRO A 572 12.06 11.98 -10.01
C PRO A 572 13.05 13.11 -9.74
N GLN A 573 12.69 14.37 -9.98
CA GLN A 573 13.59 15.49 -9.71
C GLN A 573 13.81 15.69 -8.21
N TYR A 574 12.76 15.48 -7.42
CA TYR A 574 12.79 15.65 -5.97
C TYR A 574 12.88 14.32 -5.21
N ASN A 575 12.88 13.19 -5.90
CA ASN A 575 12.79 11.85 -5.31
C ASN A 575 11.64 11.75 -4.30
N LEU A 576 10.46 12.20 -4.76
CA LEU A 576 9.25 12.40 -3.96
C LEU A 576 8.12 11.50 -4.46
N VAL A 577 7.37 10.89 -3.53
CA VAL A 577 6.03 10.36 -3.77
C VAL A 577 5.02 11.07 -2.86
N TYR A 578 3.94 11.59 -3.44
CA TYR A 578 2.83 12.22 -2.75
C TYR A 578 1.54 11.43 -2.99
N ILE A 579 0.83 11.10 -1.91
CA ILE A 579 -0.44 10.37 -1.95
C ILE A 579 -1.48 11.11 -1.13
N PHE A 580 -2.68 11.25 -1.71
CA PHE A 580 -3.87 11.73 -1.03
C PHE A 580 -5.01 10.78 -1.35
N LEU A 581 -5.55 10.12 -0.33
CA LEU A 581 -6.71 9.23 -0.46
C LEU A 581 -7.90 9.84 0.26
N SER A 582 -9.03 9.90 -0.42
CA SER A 582 -10.27 10.39 0.16
C SER A 582 -11.45 9.74 -0.55
N ASN A 583 -12.63 9.93 0.02
CA ASN A 583 -13.92 9.49 -0.52
C ASN A 583 -14.80 10.73 -0.78
N ARG A 584 -14.31 11.65 -1.61
CA ARG A 584 -14.96 12.96 -1.86
C ARG A 584 -16.38 12.87 -2.43
N VAL A 585 -16.72 11.72 -3.00
CA VAL A 585 -18.03 11.47 -3.64
C VAL A 585 -19.08 11.02 -2.63
N HIS A 586 -18.71 10.86 -1.36
CA HIS A 586 -19.62 10.64 -0.24
C HIS A 586 -20.10 11.99 0.34
N ASP A 587 -21.38 12.20 0.65
CA ASP A 587 -22.51 11.29 0.37
C ASP A 587 -23.02 11.43 -1.08
N GLN A 588 -22.74 12.57 -1.71
CA GLN A 588 -23.05 12.84 -3.12
C GLN A 588 -21.84 13.50 -3.81
N THR A 589 -21.75 13.33 -5.12
CA THR A 589 -20.64 13.88 -5.93
C THR A 589 -20.60 15.42 -5.89
N ALA A 590 -19.54 15.98 -5.30
CA ALA A 590 -19.28 17.42 -5.29
C ALA A 590 -17.88 17.76 -5.85
N ASN A 591 -17.76 18.88 -6.57
CA ASN A 591 -16.50 19.30 -7.20
C ASN A 591 -15.59 20.15 -6.29
N LYS A 592 -15.98 20.35 -5.03
CA LYS A 592 -15.28 21.21 -4.06
C LYS A 592 -13.80 20.84 -3.89
N LEU A 593 -13.46 19.55 -3.82
CA LEU A 593 -12.06 19.11 -3.68
C LEU A 593 -11.16 19.66 -4.81
N SER A 594 -11.68 19.72 -6.04
CA SER A 594 -10.97 20.26 -7.19
C SER A 594 -11.03 21.78 -7.24
N SER A 595 -12.20 22.39 -7.03
CA SER A 595 -12.33 23.86 -7.12
C SER A 595 -11.55 24.60 -6.03
N MET A 596 -11.32 23.96 -4.89
CA MET A 596 -10.51 24.48 -3.78
C MET A 596 -9.02 24.12 -3.90
N ASN A 597 -8.62 23.42 -4.96
CA ASN A 597 -7.26 22.96 -5.21
C ASN A 597 -6.63 22.19 -4.03
N ILE A 598 -7.41 21.42 -3.27
CA ILE A 598 -6.96 20.78 -2.02
C ILE A 598 -5.70 19.93 -2.25
N ARG A 599 -5.72 19.07 -3.28
CA ARG A 599 -4.60 18.17 -3.61
C ARG A 599 -3.36 18.95 -4.03
N SER A 600 -3.52 19.92 -4.93
CA SER A 600 -2.42 20.75 -5.44
C SER A 600 -1.80 21.62 -4.35
N ARG A 601 -2.60 22.26 -3.49
CA ARG A 601 -2.13 23.07 -2.36
C ARG A 601 -1.34 22.23 -1.34
N ILE A 602 -1.79 21.00 -1.04
CA ILE A 602 -1.03 20.07 -0.20
C ILE A 602 0.30 19.73 -0.86
N GLN A 603 0.29 19.44 -2.17
CA GLN A 603 1.50 19.15 -2.93
C GLN A 603 2.48 20.33 -2.93
N ASP A 604 2.00 21.57 -3.06
CA ASP A 604 2.84 22.78 -2.97
C ASP A 604 3.47 22.95 -1.59
N VAL A 605 2.73 22.69 -0.51
CA VAL A 605 3.30 22.70 0.85
C VAL A 605 4.45 21.71 0.98
N ILE A 606 4.32 20.51 0.40
CA ILE A 606 5.37 19.49 0.40
C ILE A 606 6.62 20.00 -0.32
N TYR A 607 6.47 20.57 -1.52
CA TYR A 607 7.59 21.14 -2.26
C TYR A 607 8.26 22.30 -1.51
N GLN A 608 7.48 23.20 -0.92
CA GLN A 608 8.00 24.31 -0.12
C GLN A 608 8.81 23.81 1.08
N ALA A 609 8.32 22.78 1.78
CA ALA A 609 9.03 22.19 2.91
C ALA A 609 10.37 21.55 2.49
N ILE A 610 10.39 20.82 1.36
CA ILE A 610 11.60 20.23 0.80
C ILE A 610 12.60 21.30 0.37
N GLN A 611 12.15 22.33 -0.36
CA GLN A 611 13.01 23.42 -0.83
C GLN A 611 13.61 24.24 0.32
N LYS A 612 12.86 24.41 1.41
CA LYS A 612 13.34 25.09 2.61
C LYS A 612 14.41 24.28 3.34
N ALA A 613 14.32 22.95 3.34
CA ALA A 613 15.33 22.07 3.94
C ALA A 613 16.64 21.98 3.13
N GLY A 614 16.57 22.21 1.81
CA GLY A 614 17.74 22.20 0.92
C GLY A 614 18.51 23.53 0.85
N LYS A 615 18.01 24.57 1.52
CA LYS A 615 18.71 25.86 1.73
C LYS A 615 19.33 25.85 3.11
#